data_AF-A0A536WVV6-F1
#
_entry.id   AF-A0A536WVV6-F1
#
_cell.length_a   1.000
_cell.length_b   1.000
_cell.length_c   1.000
_cell.angle_alpha   90.00
_cell.angle_beta   90.00
_cell.angle_gamma   90.00
#
_symmetry.space_group_name_H-M   'P 1'
#
loop_
_entity.id
_entity.type
_entity.pdbx_description
1 polymer ?
#
loop_
_entity_poly.entity_id
_entity_poly.type
_entity_poly.pdbx_seq_one_letter_code
_entity_poly.pdbx_strand_id
1 'polypeptide(L)' 'MLIHPLVVRITHWVNVLAVLIMITSGWQIYNASPLFGFEFPPQITLGGWLAGALQWHFAGMWLFALNGL' A
#
# COMPACT_ATOMS: atom_id res chain seq x y z
N MET A 1 28.26 -18.46 -1.06
CA MET A 1 27.26 -18.13 -0.02
C MET A 1 26.16 -17.29 -0.68
N LEU A 2 25.05 -17.89 -1.11
CA LEU A 2 23.86 -17.13 -1.50
C LEU A 2 23.22 -16.66 -0.19
N ILE A 3 23.59 -15.46 0.26
CA ILE A 3 23.24 -14.93 1.59
C ILE A 3 21.72 -14.78 1.79
N HIS A 4 20.91 -14.80 0.71
CA HIS A 4 19.44 -14.88 0.78
C HIS A 4 18.83 -15.75 -0.33
N PRO A 5 17.96 -16.73 0.00
CA PRO A 5 17.23 -17.55 -0.97
C PRO A 5 16.37 -16.72 -1.93
N LEU A 6 16.18 -17.20 -3.17
CA LEU A 6 15.37 -16.54 -4.20
C LEU A 6 13.93 -16.26 -3.70
N VAL A 7 13.33 -17.23 -3.01
CA VAL A 7 11.95 -17.14 -2.49
C VAL A 7 11.79 -15.98 -1.51
N VAL A 8 12.78 -15.77 -0.62
CA VAL A 8 12.79 -14.65 0.34
C VAL A 8 12.85 -13.31 -0.39
N ARG A 9 13.62 -13.22 -1.49
CA ARG A 9 13.70 -11.98 -2.28
C ARG A 9 12.38 -11.67 -2.97
N ILE A 10 11.75 -12.66 -3.58
CA ILE A 10 10.48 -12.48 -4.30
C ILE A 10 9.40 -12.01 -3.34
N THR A 11 9.22 -12.71 -2.22
CA THR A 11 8.22 -12.32 -1.20
C THR A 11 8.50 -10.97 -0.58
N HIS A 12 9.77 -10.66 -0.28
CA HIS A 12 10.14 -9.33 0.18
C HIS A 12 9.71 -8.23 -0.81
N TRP A 13 9.98 -8.40 -2.10
CA TRP A 13 9.58 -7.41 -3.11
C TRP A 13 8.06 -7.32 -3.30
N VAL A 14 7.33 -8.43 -3.13
CA VAL A 14 5.86 -8.40 -3.11
C VAL A 14 5.34 -7.60 -1.90
N ASN A 15 5.96 -7.77 -0.73
CA ASN A 15 5.63 -6.98 0.46
C ASN A 15 5.89 -5.48 0.25
N VAL A 16 7.00 -5.12 -0.39
CA VAL A 16 7.30 -3.72 -0.76
C VAL A 16 6.18 -3.15 -1.64
N LEU A 17 5.74 -3.89 -2.66
CA LEU A 17 4.63 -3.47 -3.52
C LEU A 17 3.32 -3.31 -2.73
N ALA A 18 2.99 -4.25 -1.85
CA ALA A 18 1.80 -4.19 -1.01
C ALA A 18 1.79 -2.96 -0.10
N VAL A 19 2.94 -2.64 0.52
CA VAL A 19 3.09 -1.44 1.35
C VAL A 19 2.95 -0.16 0.53
N LEU A 20 3.50 -0.09 -0.68
CA LEU A 20 3.32 1.08 -1.55
C LEU A 20 1.85 1.31 -1.93
N ILE A 21 1.11 0.24 -2.23
CA ILE A 21 -0.34 0.30 -2.47
C ILE A 21 -1.06 0.85 -1.23
N MET A 22 -0.74 0.33 -0.03
CA MET A 22 -1.36 0.76 1.21
C MET A 22 -1.04 2.22 1.57
N ILE A 23 0.19 2.69 1.33
CA ILE A 23 0.59 4.08 1.58
C ILE A 23 -0.16 5.04 0.66
N THR A 24 -0.10 4.79 -0.65
CA THR A 24 -0.71 5.69 -1.65
C THR A 24 -2.24 5.73 -1.55
N SER A 25 -2.88 4.61 -1.23
CA SER A 25 -4.32 4.57 -0.92
C SER A 25 -4.63 5.16 0.46
N GLY A 26 -3.77 4.94 1.45
CA GLY A 26 -3.91 5.50 2.81
C GLY A 26 -3.90 7.03 2.81
N TRP A 27 -3.08 7.65 1.95
CA TRP A 27 -3.11 9.09 1.73
C TRP A 27 -4.45 9.58 1.18
N GLN A 28 -5.06 8.85 0.24
CA GLN A 28 -6.40 9.19 -0.25
C GLN A 28 -7.47 9.04 0.82
N ILE A 29 -7.35 8.02 1.70
CA ILE A 29 -8.25 7.84 2.86
C ILE A 29 -8.09 9.01 3.83
N TYR A 30 -6.86 9.42 4.13
CA TYR A 30 -6.59 10.59 4.97
C TYR A 30 -7.17 11.87 4.37
N ASN A 31 -7.01 12.09 3.06
CA ASN A 31 -7.57 13.26 2.37
C ASN A 31 -9.11 13.33 2.45
N ALA A 32 -9.81 12.21 2.69
CA ALA A 32 -11.26 12.21 2.87
C ALA A 32 -11.70 12.81 4.22
N SER A 33 -10.81 12.84 5.22
CA SER A 33 -11.04 13.50 6.51
C SER A 33 -9.68 13.92 7.11
N PRO A 34 -9.07 15.01 6.62
CA PRO A 34 -7.73 15.42 7.04
C PRO A 34 -7.71 15.83 8.51
N LEU A 35 -6.77 15.27 9.27
CA LEU A 35 -6.56 15.62 10.69
C LEU A 35 -5.58 16.80 10.85
N PHE A 36 -4.71 17.03 9.86
CA PHE A 36 -3.75 18.12 9.80
C PHE A 36 -4.08 19.06 8.63
N GLY A 37 -3.53 20.28 8.64
CA GLY A 37 -3.79 21.31 7.63
C GLY A 37 -3.10 21.09 6.28
N PHE A 38 -2.84 19.83 5.90
CA PHE A 38 -2.27 19.47 4.60
C PHE A 38 -2.99 18.26 4.01
N GLU A 39 -2.92 18.15 2.68
CA GLU A 39 -3.44 17.04 1.89
C GLU A 39 -2.38 16.55 0.90
N PHE A 40 -2.51 15.31 0.47
CA PHE A 40 -1.62 14.72 -0.54
C PHE A 40 -2.17 14.95 -1.96
N PRO A 41 -1.33 15.33 -2.96
CA PRO A 41 -1.77 15.51 -4.34
C PRO A 41 -2.41 14.24 -4.94
N PRO A 42 -3.58 14.31 -5.60
CA PRO A 42 -4.26 13.13 -6.18
C PRO A 42 -3.42 12.31 -7.17
N GLN A 43 -2.40 12.91 -7.78
CA GLN A 43 -1.50 12.27 -8.74
C GLN A 43 -0.57 11.23 -8.09
N ILE A 44 -0.35 11.33 -6.77
CA ILE A 44 0.48 10.40 -6.00
C ILE A 44 -0.35 9.52 -5.06
N THR A 45 -1.66 9.71 -5.01
CA THR A 45 -2.58 8.87 -4.25
C THR A 45 -3.23 7.80 -5.14
N LEU A 46 -3.77 6.76 -4.51
CA LEU A 46 -4.39 5.64 -5.20
C LEU A 46 -5.87 5.51 -4.81
N GLY A 47 -6.72 5.28 -5.80
CA GLY A 47 -8.14 4.99 -5.62
C GLY A 47 -9.12 6.10 -6.01
N GLY A 48 -8.66 7.35 -6.17
CA GLY A 48 -9.42 8.49 -6.75
C GLY A 48 -10.58 9.03 -5.90
N TRP A 49 -11.24 8.20 -5.10
CA TRP A 49 -12.34 8.52 -4.20
C TRP A 49 -12.27 7.62 -2.96
N LEU A 50 -13.05 7.92 -1.91
CA LEU A 50 -12.93 7.22 -0.62
C LEU A 50 -13.11 5.69 -0.73
N ALA A 51 -14.19 5.22 -1.36
CA ALA A 51 -14.40 3.77 -1.42
C ALA A 51 -13.38 3.07 -2.32
N GLY A 52 -12.95 3.71 -3.42
CA GLY A 52 -11.86 3.18 -4.26
C GLY A 52 -10.54 3.09 -3.50
N ALA A 53 -10.22 4.09 -2.68
CA ALA A 53 -9.06 4.07 -1.82
C ALA A 53 -9.13 2.93 -0.79
N LEU A 54 -10.29 2.74 -0.15
CA LEU A 54 -10.52 1.61 0.77
C LEU A 54 -10.34 0.26 0.07
N GLN A 55 -10.88 0.08 -1.14
CA GLN A 55 -10.72 -1.15 -1.92
C GLN A 55 -9.24 -1.47 -2.17
N TRP A 56 -8.45 -0.49 -2.63
CA TRP A 56 -7.01 -0.67 -2.85
C TRP A 56 -6.25 -0.92 -1.56
N HIS A 57 -6.64 -0.25 -0.48
CA HIS A 57 -6.00 -0.42 0.82
C HIS A 57 -6.20 -1.85 1.33
N PHE A 58 -7.44 -2.34 1.35
CA PHE A 58 -7.73 -3.72 1.77
C PHE A 58 -7.14 -4.75 0.82
N ALA A 59 -7.10 -4.50 -0.49
CA ALA A 59 -6.39 -5.38 -1.43
C ALA A 59 -4.90 -5.50 -1.08
N GLY A 60 -4.25 -4.38 -0.75
CA GLY A 60 -2.86 -4.36 -0.25
C GLY A 60 -2.70 -5.12 1.07
N MET A 61 -3.63 -4.96 2.01
CA MET A 61 -3.61 -5.69 3.29
C MET A 61 -3.72 -7.21 3.08
N TRP A 62 -4.63 -7.68 2.23
CA TRP A 62 -4.76 -9.10 1.91
C TRP A 62 -3.52 -9.64 1.20
N LEU A 63 -2.96 -8.89 0.24
CA LEU A 63 -1.73 -9.27 -0.43
C LEU A 63 -0.58 -9.41 0.58
N PHE A 64 -0.40 -8.44 1.47
CA PHE A 64 0.64 -8.47 2.50
C PHE A 64 0.44 -9.62 3.50
N ALA A 65 -0.77 -9.80 4.01
CA ALA A 65 -1.09 -10.85 4.98
C ALA A 65 -0.90 -12.26 4.42
N LEU A 66 -1.29 -12.49 3.16
CA LEU A 66 -1.14 -13.79 2.51
C LEU A 66 0.28 -14.03 1.98
N ASN A 67 1.03 -12.98 1.61
CA ASN A 67 2.39 -13.13 1.10
C ASN A 67 3.41 -13.48 2.20
N GLY A 68 3.07 -13.19 3.47
CA GLY A 68 3.88 -13.44 4.66
C GLY A 68 4.89 -14.60 4.55
N LEU A 69 6.14 -14.22 4.25
CA LEU A 69 7.37 -14.96 4.56
C LEU A 69 8.21 -14.13 5.53
#